data_AF-A0A1Q6YDJ6-F1
#
_entry.id   AF-A0A1Q6YDJ6-F1
#
_cell.length_a   1.000
_cell.length_b   1.000
_cell.length_c   1.000
_cell.angle_alpha   90.00
_cell.angle_beta   90.00
_cell.angle_gamma   90.00
#
_symmetry.space_group_name_H-M   'P 1'
#
loop_
_entity.id
_entity.type
_entity.pdbx_description
1 polymer ?
#
loop_
_entity_poly.entity_id
_entity_poly.type
_entity_poly.pdbx_seq_one_letter_code
_entity_poly.pdbx_strand_id
1 'polypeptide(L)'
;MSPAVAFLLDVSLAAFLFVGIVAYVKKHLRTLLIELCGTTERASFWLAFSNVALVLVPLIFALDYKPEFGPDKTAIFEMATQLKYALMGFVITLGSLALILFRFIPRDKGNLASGLQR
;
A
#
# COMPACT_ATOMS: atom_id res chain seq x y z
N MET A 1 -3.52 32.10 4.91
CA MET A 1 -3.55 31.01 3.90
C MET A 1 -4.94 30.41 3.92
N SER A 2 -5.52 30.05 2.77
CA SER A 2 -6.83 29.40 2.78
C SER A 2 -6.73 27.97 3.33
N PRO A 3 -7.76 27.44 4.03
CA PRO A 3 -7.75 26.07 4.54
C PRO A 3 -7.50 25.01 3.46
N ALA A 4 -8.01 25.26 2.24
CA ALA A 4 -7.79 24.43 1.07
C ALA A 4 -6.31 24.35 0.67
N VAL A 5 -5.59 25.48 0.69
CA VAL A 5 -4.16 25.50 0.35
C VAL A 5 -3.34 24.77 1.40
N ALA A 6 -3.65 24.95 2.69
CA ALA A 6 -2.99 24.22 3.77
C ALA A 6 -3.19 22.70 3.63
N PHE A 7 -4.43 22.26 3.36
CA PHE A 7 -4.76 20.86 3.12
C PHE A 7 -4.01 20.27 1.91
N LEU A 8 -4.00 20.98 0.77
CA LEU A 8 -3.29 20.50 -0.43
C LEU A 8 -1.79 20.40 -0.21
N LEU A 9 -1.20 21.34 0.54
CA LEU A 9 0.22 21.29 0.89
C LEU A 9 0.52 20.09 1.80
N ASP A 10 -0.29 19.84 2.82
CA ASP A 10 -0.12 18.69 3.71
C ASP A 10 -0.23 17.36 2.96
N VAL A 11 -1.27 17.18 2.14
CA VAL A 11 -1.46 15.95 1.36
C VAL A 11 -0.32 15.75 0.37
N SER A 12 0.14 16.83 -0.29
CA SER A 12 1.25 16.77 -1.26
C SER A 12 2.58 16.44 -0.59
N LEU A 13 2.86 17.05 0.56
CA LEU A 13 4.06 16.77 1.35
C LEU A 13 4.04 15.33 1.87
N ALA A 14 2.90 14.88 2.40
CA ALA A 14 2.71 13.51 2.85
C ALA A 14 2.94 12.51 1.72
N ALA A 15 2.32 12.72 0.55
CA ALA A 15 2.50 11.88 -0.62
C ALA A 15 3.98 11.80 -1.05
N PHE A 16 4.67 12.95 -1.08
CA PHE A 16 6.10 13.01 -1.41
C PHE A 16 6.96 12.20 -0.43
N LEU A 17 6.73 12.38 0.88
CA LEU A 17 7.44 11.64 1.92
C LEU A 17 7.17 10.14 1.83
N PHE A 18 5.92 9.72 1.61
CA PHE A 18 5.56 8.31 1.45
C PHE A 18 6.27 7.70 0.25
N VAL A 19 6.28 8.37 -0.91
CA VAL A 19 7.02 7.89 -2.09
C VAL A 19 8.52 7.73 -1.79
N GLY A 20 9.12 8.70 -1.09
CA GLY A 20 10.53 8.62 -0.67
C GLY A 20 10.82 7.42 0.24
N ILE A 21 9.97 7.20 1.25
CA ILE A 21 10.07 6.05 2.15
C ILE A 21 9.91 4.74 1.39
N VAL A 22 8.91 4.64 0.51
CA VAL A 22 8.70 3.44 -0.31
C VAL A 22 9.90 3.18 -1.23
N ALA A 23 10.47 4.21 -1.85
CA ALA A 23 11.66 4.06 -2.67
C ALA A 23 12.86 3.50 -1.88
N TYR A 24 13.04 3.95 -0.63
CA TYR A 24 14.06 3.44 0.28
C TYR A 24 13.81 1.98 0.69
N VAL A 25 12.58 1.66 1.09
CA VAL A 25 12.17 0.33 1.58
C VAL A 25 12.18 -0.71 0.44
N LYS A 26 11.79 -0.33 -0.77
CA LYS A 26 11.67 -1.21 -1.94
C LYS A 26 12.93 -2.05 -2.18
N LYS A 27 14.11 -1.48 -2.00
CA LYS A 27 15.39 -2.19 -2.18
C LYS A 27 15.53 -3.37 -1.21
N HIS A 28 15.20 -3.15 0.06
CA HIS A 28 15.30 -4.16 1.12
C HIS A 28 14.20 -5.22 0.97
N LEU A 29 12.99 -4.77 0.66
CA LEU A 29 11.83 -5.65 0.46
C LEU A 29 12.07 -6.64 -0.69
N ARG A 30 12.72 -6.20 -1.77
CA ARG A 30 13.01 -7.06 -2.94
C ARG A 30 13.82 -8.29 -2.55
N THR A 31 14.90 -8.09 -1.81
CA THR A 31 15.80 -9.18 -1.41
C THR A 31 15.05 -10.17 -0.53
N LEU A 32 14.33 -9.69 0.49
CA LEU A 32 13.54 -10.56 1.38
C LEU A 32 12.44 -11.33 0.64
N LEU A 33 11.78 -10.68 -0.32
CA LEU A 33 10.72 -11.31 -1.11
C LEU A 33 11.27 -12.41 -2.02
N ILE A 34 12.47 -12.24 -2.59
CA ILE A 34 13.12 -13.27 -3.41
C ILE A 34 13.43 -14.50 -2.55
N GLU A 35 14.03 -14.30 -1.38
CA GLU A 35 14.35 -15.37 -0.42
C GLU A 35 13.09 -16.12 0.02
N LEU A 36 12.01 -15.39 0.36
CA LEU A 36 10.77 -15.98 0.85
C LEU A 36 9.95 -16.67 -0.24
N CYS A 37 9.91 -16.10 -1.45
CA CYS A 37 9.08 -16.63 -2.53
C CYS A 37 9.77 -17.77 -3.30
N GLY A 38 11.09 -17.90 -3.20
CA GLY A 38 11.90 -18.88 -3.90
C GLY A 38 12.02 -18.67 -5.42
N THR A 39 11.20 -17.78 -6.01
CA THR A 39 11.26 -17.40 -7.43
C THR A 39 11.16 -15.89 -7.62
N THR A 40 11.81 -15.41 -8.68
CA THR A 40 11.86 -13.99 -9.04
C THR A 40 10.49 -13.44 -9.48
N GLU A 41 9.67 -14.27 -10.12
CA GLU A 41 8.35 -13.89 -10.63
C GLU A 41 7.40 -13.60 -9.48
N ARG A 42 7.31 -14.50 -8.50
CA ARG A 42 6.47 -14.35 -7.31
C ARG A 42 6.95 -13.16 -6.47
N ALA A 43 8.25 -13.04 -6.26
CA ALA A 43 8.83 -11.92 -5.52
C ALA A 43 8.51 -10.56 -6.18
N SER A 44 8.54 -10.48 -7.51
CA SER A 44 8.22 -9.26 -8.25
C SER A 44 6.76 -8.83 -8.08
N PHE A 45 5.82 -9.77 -8.09
CA PHE A 45 4.40 -9.51 -7.86
C PHE A 45 4.16 -8.96 -6.46
N TRP A 46 4.70 -9.64 -5.43
CA TRP A 46 4.54 -9.24 -4.04
C TRP A 46 5.24 -7.91 -3.74
N LEU A 47 6.33 -7.60 -4.45
CA LEU A 47 6.99 -6.32 -4.35
C LEU A 47 6.14 -5.19 -4.94
N ALA A 48 5.50 -5.42 -6.10
CA ALA A 48 4.59 -4.45 -6.69
C ALA A 48 3.38 -4.21 -5.77
N PHE A 49 2.76 -5.27 -5.26
CA PHE A 49 1.68 -5.20 -4.27
C PHE A 49 2.09 -4.36 -3.04
N SER A 50 3.25 -4.67 -2.46
CA SER A 50 3.73 -4.00 -1.25
C SER A 50 4.02 -2.52 -1.50
N ASN A 51 4.65 -2.16 -2.62
CA ASN A 51 4.92 -0.76 -2.96
C ASN A 51 3.62 0.03 -3.09
N VAL A 52 2.61 -0.54 -3.76
CA VAL A 52 1.31 0.12 -3.94
C VAL A 52 0.59 0.27 -2.60
N ALA A 53 0.57 -0.77 -1.76
CA ALA A 53 -0.04 -0.69 -0.43
C ALA A 53 0.66 0.33 0.48
N LEU A 54 2.00 0.36 0.48
CA LEU A 54 2.80 1.28 1.29
C LEU A 54 2.61 2.75 0.90
N VAL A 55 2.17 3.05 -0.33
CA VAL A 55 1.80 4.41 -0.75
C VAL A 55 0.33 4.71 -0.47
N LEU A 56 -0.56 3.81 -0.90
CA LEU A 56 -2.00 4.09 -0.89
C LEU A 56 -2.61 4.08 0.50
N VAL A 57 -2.20 3.17 1.38
CA VAL A 57 -2.73 3.10 2.75
C VAL A 57 -2.50 4.40 3.52
N PRO A 58 -1.26 4.92 3.65
CA PRO A 58 -1.05 6.17 4.37
C PRO A 58 -1.65 7.39 3.64
N LEU A 59 -1.75 7.37 2.30
CA LEU A 59 -2.44 8.42 1.54
C LEU A 59 -3.94 8.48 1.87
N ILE A 60 -4.61 7.33 2.05
CA ILE A 60 -6.02 7.27 2.47
C ILE A 60 -6.19 7.95 3.83
N PHE A 61 -5.29 7.70 4.79
CA PHE A 61 -5.33 8.35 6.10
C PHE A 61 -5.04 9.86 6.01
N ALA A 62 -4.09 10.28 5.17
CA ALA A 62 -3.82 11.70 4.93
C ALA A 62 -5.05 12.43 4.35
N LEU A 63 -5.81 11.80 3.46
CA LEU A 63 -7.05 12.35 2.89
C LEU A 63 -8.23 12.37 3.88
N ASP A 64 -8.14 11.63 4.98
CA ASP A 64 -9.18 11.62 6.03
C ASP A 64 -9.08 12.85 6.95
N TYR A 65 -7.89 13.43 7.08
CA TYR A 65 -7.68 14.61 7.91
C TYR A 65 -8.42 15.82 7.33
N LYS A 66 -9.42 16.31 8.07
CA LYS A 66 -10.22 17.50 7.71
C LYS A 66 -9.99 18.58 8.77
N PRO A 67 -9.36 19.71 8.43
CA PRO A 67 -9.19 20.80 9.38
C PRO A 67 -10.55 21.44 9.71
N GLU A 68 -10.85 21.66 11.00
CA GLU A 68 -12.16 22.12 11.52
C GLU A 68 -12.52 23.60 11.22
N PHE A 69 -12.00 24.19 10.15
CA PHE A 69 -12.14 25.63 9.91
C PHE A 69 -13.32 25.95 8.97
N GLY A 70 -14.49 26.20 9.58
CA GLY A 70 -15.55 27.06 9.01
C GLY A 70 -16.68 26.35 8.22
N PRO A 71 -17.84 27.04 8.05
CA PRO A 71 -19.06 26.49 7.44
C PRO A 71 -18.97 26.29 5.91
N ASP A 72 -17.86 26.68 5.29
CA ASP A 72 -17.64 26.50 3.86
C ASP A 72 -17.16 25.06 3.60
N LYS A 73 -18.13 24.18 3.37
CA LYS A 73 -17.92 22.89 2.70
C LYS A 73 -17.38 23.14 1.30
N THR A 74 -16.08 23.41 1.20
CA THR A 74 -15.42 23.63 -0.09
C THR A 74 -15.43 22.34 -0.90
N ALA A 75 -15.71 22.44 -2.20
CA ALA A 75 -15.75 21.30 -3.15
C ALA A 75 -14.48 20.42 -3.08
N ILE A 76 -13.35 20.99 -2.67
CA ILE A 76 -12.07 20.29 -2.50
C ILE A 76 -12.15 19.19 -1.43
N PHE A 77 -12.86 19.41 -0.31
CA PHE A 77 -13.00 18.38 0.73
C PHE A 77 -13.94 17.24 0.31
N GLU A 78 -14.94 17.54 -0.52
CA GLU A 78 -15.81 16.52 -1.12
C GLU A 78 -15.02 15.67 -2.13
N MET A 79 -14.24 16.31 -3.01
CA MET A 79 -13.34 15.63 -3.94
C MET A 79 -12.31 14.76 -3.21
N ALA A 80 -11.70 15.27 -2.13
CA ALA A 80 -10.77 14.51 -1.30
C ALA A 80 -11.44 13.29 -0.65
N THR A 81 -12.69 13.46 -0.18
CA THR A 81 -13.48 12.36 0.40
C THR A 81 -13.81 11.30 -0.65
N GLN A 82 -14.22 11.70 -1.85
CA GLN A 82 -14.49 10.79 -2.96
C GLN A 82 -13.21 10.03 -3.38
N LEU A 83 -12.09 10.74 -3.52
CA LEU A 83 -10.80 10.15 -3.83
C LEU A 83 -10.38 9.13 -2.76
N LYS A 84 -10.56 9.45 -1.48
CA LYS A 84 -10.29 8.54 -0.35
C LYS A 84 -11.07 7.22 -0.51
N TYR A 85 -12.37 7.28 -0.77
CA TYR A 85 -13.18 6.07 -0.95
C TYR A 85 -12.81 5.26 -2.19
N ALA A 86 -12.47 5.94 -3.30
CA ALA A 86 -11.96 5.27 -4.50
C ALA A 86 -10.65 4.51 -4.22
N LEU A 87 -9.71 5.14 -3.50
CA LEU A 87 -8.46 4.51 -3.09
C LEU A 87 -8.68 3.35 -2.12
N MET A 88 -9.61 3.48 -1.17
CA MET A 88 -9.99 2.37 -0.28
C MET A 88 -10.52 1.17 -1.07
N GLY A 89 -11.45 1.38 -2.00
CA GLY A 89 -11.97 0.32 -2.85
C GLY A 89 -10.88 -0.36 -3.68
N PHE A 90 -9.93 0.42 -4.20
CA PHE A 90 -8.77 -0.11 -4.90
C PHE A 90 -7.89 -0.97 -3.99
N VAL A 91 -7.56 -0.51 -2.78
CA VAL A 91 -6.75 -1.28 -1.80
C VAL A 91 -7.46 -2.57 -1.39
N ILE A 92 -8.78 -2.54 -1.17
CA ILE A 92 -9.57 -3.73 -0.84
C ILE A 92 -9.53 -4.74 -1.99
N THR A 93 -9.69 -4.28 -3.23
CA THR A 93 -9.65 -5.13 -4.43
C THR A 93 -8.27 -5.76 -4.60
N LEU A 94 -7.22 -4.94 -4.49
CA LEU A 94 -5.84 -5.38 -4.57
C LEU A 94 -5.51 -6.41 -3.47
N GLY A 95 -5.95 -6.14 -2.24
CA GLY A 95 -5.81 -7.05 -1.10
C GLY A 95 -6.55 -8.37 -1.29
N SER A 96 -7.74 -8.32 -1.89
CA SER A 96 -8.51 -9.52 -2.23
C SER A 96 -7.78 -10.39 -3.26
N LEU A 97 -7.21 -9.77 -4.29
CA LEU A 97 -6.38 -10.47 -5.28
C LEU A 97 -5.15 -11.11 -4.64
N ALA A 98 -4.45 -10.37 -3.76
CA ALA A 98 -3.31 -10.90 -3.02
C ALA A 98 -3.69 -12.09 -2.13
N LEU A 99 -4.84 -12.03 -1.44
CA LEU A 99 -5.35 -13.11 -0.61
C LEU A 99 -5.69 -14.36 -1.42
N ILE A 100 -6.30 -14.19 -2.60
CA ILE A 100 -6.57 -15.27 -3.54
C ILE A 100 -5.24 -15.93 -3.94
N LEU A 101 -4.28 -15.16 -4.45
CA LEU A 101 -2.99 -15.70 -4.90
C LEU A 101 -2.19 -16.37 -3.77
N PHE A 102 -2.24 -15.82 -2.56
CA PHE A 102 -1.64 -16.44 -1.37
C PHE A 102 -2.25 -17.81 -1.06
N ARG A 103 -3.58 -17.94 -1.20
CA ARG A 103 -4.29 -19.22 -1.00
C ARG A 103 -3.90 -20.26 -2.05
N PHE A 104 -3.66 -19.83 -3.30
CA PHE A 104 -3.34 -20.72 -4.42
C PHE A 104 -1.88 -21.16 -4.48
N ILE A 105 -0.95 -20.53 -3.74
CA ILE A 105 0.42 -21.03 -3.60
C ILE A 105 0.39 -22.21 -2.61
N PRO A 106 0.54 -23.47 -3.06
CA PRO A 106 0.64 -24.59 -2.15
C PRO A 106 1.91 -24.37 -1.34
N ARG A 107 1.75 -24.26 -0.02
CA ARG A 107 2.87 -24.24 0.91
C ARG A 107 3.54 -25.60 0.77
N ASP A 108 4.68 -25.63 0.07
CA ASP A 108 5.41 -26.86 -0.20
C ASP A 108 5.82 -27.48 1.14
N LYS A 109 4.99 -28.40 1.65
CA LYS A 109 5.29 -29.24 2.81
C LYS A 109 6.23 -30.35 2.33
N GLY A 110 7.35 -29.97 1.73
CA GLY A 110 8.16 -30.86 0.91
C GLY A 110 9.48 -31.33 1.53
N ASN A 111 9.93 -30.78 2.66
CA ASN A 111 11.29 -31.06 3.16
C ASN A 111 11.39 -31.56 4.61
N LEU A 112 10.27 -31.86 5.29
CA LEU A 112 10.33 -32.48 6.64
C LEU A 112 10.31 -34.02 6.61
N ALA A 113 10.00 -34.65 5.47
CA ALA A 113 9.94 -36.10 5.35
C ALA A 113 11.26 -36.75 4.89
N SER A 114 12.18 -35.99 4.28
CA SER A 114 13.45 -36.52 3.75
C SER A 114 14.59 -36.58 4.78
N GLY A 115 14.46 -35.90 5.93
CA GLY A 115 15.45 -35.90 7.01
C GLY A 115 15.28 -37.01 8.06
N LEU A 116 14.18 -37.78 8.02
CA LEU A 116 13.94 -38.91 8.93
C LEU A 116 14.21 -40.28 8.29
N GLN A 117 14.73 -40.31 7.05
CA GLN A 117 15.07 -41.56 6.33
C GLN A 117 16.55 -41.68 5.93
N ARG A 118 17.44 -40.80 6.38
CA ARG A 118 18.89 -40.93 6.16
C ARG A 118 19.66 -40.90 7.46
#